data_AF-A0A1Y4IUL7-F1
#
_entry.id   AF-A0A1Y4IUL7-F1
#
_cell.length_a   1.000
_cell.length_b   1.000
_cell.length_c   1.000
_cell.angle_alpha   90.00
_cell.angle_beta   90.00
_cell.angle_gamma   90.00
#
_symmetry.space_group_name_H-M   'P 1'
#
loop_
_entity.id
_entity.type
_entity.pdbx_description
1 polymer ?
#
loop_
_entity_poly.entity_id
_entity_poly.type
_entity_poly.pdbx_seq_one_letter_code
_entity_poly.pdbx_strand_id
1 'polypeptide(L)'
;MRLTCAIIDDEPLAVSLLESYVLKTPFLDLQGTYNSALDALSDLRDRPVDLLFLDIQMPELSGLEFSRILNADTRVIFTTAFDQYAVDSYRVNALDYLLKPISYPDFLASANKALRWYELLRKPVSSEEKEGSAPIAEKGGMESIFVKSEYKLLQIELRKILYIEGLKDYVKIFVEDEPRPVLSLMSMKSLEDMLPSDRFVRVHRSFIVQPEKIKVIERNRIVFGKEYIPISDNYKQHFLEMIERRSILPK
;
A
#
# COMPACT_ATOMS: atom_id res chain seq x y z
N MET A 1 -22.23 3.64 -3.69
CA MET A 1 -21.70 3.23 -5.01
C MET A 1 -21.89 1.72 -5.14
N ARG A 2 -22.11 1.18 -6.34
CA ARG A 2 -22.06 -0.27 -6.57
C ARG A 2 -20.79 -0.63 -7.31
N LEU A 3 -20.18 -1.75 -6.90
CA LEU A 3 -19.05 -2.38 -7.57
C LEU A 3 -19.56 -3.61 -8.32
N THR A 4 -19.26 -3.67 -9.61
CA THR A 4 -19.42 -4.89 -10.38
C THR A 4 -18.39 -5.91 -9.92
N CYS A 5 -18.80 -7.17 -9.75
CA CYS A 5 -17.87 -8.20 -9.35
C CYS A 5 -18.09 -9.53 -10.08
N ALA A 6 -17.07 -10.37 -10.07
CA ALA A 6 -17.13 -11.75 -10.52
C ALA A 6 -16.42 -12.68 -9.53
N ILE A 7 -16.75 -13.97 -9.60
CA ILE A 7 -16.16 -15.02 -8.78
C ILE A 7 -15.56 -16.08 -9.71
N ILE A 8 -14.32 -16.47 -9.46
CA ILE A 8 -13.65 -17.58 -10.16
C ILE A 8 -13.06 -18.52 -9.10
N ASP A 9 -13.57 -19.75 -9.06
CA ASP A 9 -13.11 -20.80 -8.15
C ASP A 9 -13.49 -22.16 -8.76
N ASP A 10 -12.53 -23.08 -8.88
CA ASP A 10 -12.77 -24.39 -9.50
C ASP A 10 -13.65 -25.31 -8.63
N GLU A 11 -13.88 -24.95 -7.36
CA GLU A 11 -14.80 -25.64 -6.47
C GLU A 11 -16.23 -25.02 -6.51
N PRO A 12 -17.25 -25.72 -7.04
CA PRO A 12 -18.62 -25.17 -7.15
C PRO A 12 -19.25 -24.76 -5.80
N LEU A 13 -18.85 -25.42 -4.71
CA LEU A 13 -19.31 -25.08 -3.37
C LEU A 13 -18.74 -23.73 -2.89
N ALA A 14 -17.49 -23.43 -3.20
CA ALA A 14 -16.87 -22.15 -2.87
C ALA A 14 -17.51 -21.01 -3.68
N VAL A 15 -17.76 -21.25 -4.98
CA VAL A 15 -18.53 -20.32 -5.83
C VAL A 15 -19.91 -20.03 -5.22
N SER A 16 -20.67 -21.07 -4.88
CA SER A 16 -22.01 -20.94 -4.31
C SER A 16 -22.00 -20.19 -2.96
N LEU A 17 -20.98 -20.42 -2.13
CA LEU A 17 -20.79 -19.73 -0.86
C LEU A 17 -20.56 -18.24 -1.08
N LEU A 18 -19.59 -17.88 -1.94
CA LEU A 18 -19.24 -16.51 -2.25
C LEU A 18 -20.39 -15.77 -2.93
N GLU A 19 -21.11 -16.42 -3.85
CA GLU A 19 -22.32 -15.88 -4.45
C GLU A 19 -23.36 -15.52 -3.38
N SER A 20 -23.60 -16.41 -2.42
CA SER A 20 -24.51 -16.13 -1.30
C SER A 20 -24.07 -14.93 -0.45
N TYR A 21 -22.76 -14.67 -0.35
CA TYR A 21 -22.20 -13.54 0.38
C TYR A 21 -22.29 -12.24 -0.41
N VAL A 22 -22.05 -12.30 -1.73
CA VAL A 22 -22.25 -11.17 -2.64
C VAL A 22 -23.71 -10.72 -2.62
N LEU A 23 -24.66 -11.65 -2.71
CA LEU A 23 -26.10 -11.35 -2.66
C LEU A 23 -26.54 -10.71 -1.32
N LYS A 24 -25.84 -11.02 -0.22
CA LYS A 24 -26.06 -10.39 1.10
C LYS A 24 -25.41 -9.01 1.24
N THR A 25 -24.60 -8.58 0.27
CA THR A 25 -23.78 -7.37 0.34
C THR A 25 -24.27 -6.33 -0.67
N PRO A 26 -25.06 -5.31 -0.24
CA PRO A 26 -25.84 -4.45 -1.16
C PRO A 26 -25.04 -3.57 -2.14
N PHE A 27 -23.74 -3.38 -1.90
CA PHE A 27 -22.86 -2.57 -2.74
C PHE A 27 -22.10 -3.39 -3.79
N LEU A 28 -22.28 -4.71 -3.82
CA LEU A 28 -21.72 -5.58 -4.85
C LEU A 28 -22.81 -5.97 -5.87
N ASP A 29 -22.41 -6.08 -7.13
CA ASP A 29 -23.27 -6.45 -8.25
C ASP A 29 -22.61 -7.59 -9.05
N LEU A 30 -23.10 -8.81 -8.87
CA LEU A 30 -22.49 -10.01 -9.45
C LEU A 30 -22.76 -10.09 -10.95
N GLN A 31 -21.71 -10.00 -11.75
CA GLN A 31 -21.77 -10.06 -13.22
C GLN A 31 -21.46 -11.44 -13.80
N GLY A 32 -20.83 -12.32 -13.02
CA GLY A 32 -20.53 -13.68 -13.47
C GLY A 32 -19.86 -14.54 -12.40
N THR A 33 -20.05 -15.84 -12.54
CA THR A 33 -19.38 -16.88 -11.76
C THR A 33 -18.76 -17.88 -12.72
N TYR A 34 -17.57 -18.36 -12.40
CA TYR A 34 -16.80 -19.24 -13.29
C TYR A 34 -16.12 -20.32 -12.46
N ASN A 35 -16.08 -21.54 -13.01
CA ASN A 35 -15.33 -22.67 -12.44
C ASN A 35 -13.99 -22.91 -13.14
N SER A 36 -13.64 -22.06 -14.09
CA SER A 36 -12.37 -22.12 -14.81
C SER A 36 -11.90 -20.72 -15.15
N ALA A 37 -10.59 -20.50 -15.01
CA ALA A 37 -9.95 -19.26 -15.44
C ALA A 37 -10.06 -19.05 -16.96
N LEU A 38 -10.08 -20.12 -17.76
CA LEU A 38 -10.21 -20.02 -19.21
C LEU A 38 -11.58 -19.52 -19.64
N ASP A 39 -12.64 -20.01 -18.99
CA ASP A 39 -14.01 -19.56 -19.25
C ASP A 39 -14.14 -18.07 -18.91
N ALA A 40 -13.63 -17.69 -17.74
CA ALA A 40 -13.65 -16.32 -17.27
C ALA A 40 -12.84 -15.35 -18.14
N LEU A 41 -11.73 -15.81 -18.75
CA LEU A 41 -10.84 -14.95 -19.54
C LEU A 41 -11.58 -14.32 -20.73
N SER A 42 -12.43 -15.10 -21.39
CA SER A 42 -13.18 -14.64 -22.56
C SER A 42 -14.17 -13.54 -22.19
N ASP A 43 -14.97 -13.76 -21.15
CA ASP A 43 -16.00 -12.82 -20.70
C ASP A 43 -15.42 -11.58 -20.03
N LEU A 44 -14.42 -11.72 -19.15
CA LEU A 44 -13.84 -10.60 -18.40
C LEU A 44 -12.99 -9.67 -19.28
N ARG A 45 -12.52 -10.15 -20.44
CA ARG A 45 -11.84 -9.31 -21.43
C ARG A 45 -12.80 -8.32 -22.08
N ASP A 46 -13.98 -8.79 -22.46
CA ASP A 46 -15.00 -7.98 -23.14
C ASP A 46 -15.84 -7.17 -22.14
N ARG A 47 -16.05 -7.70 -20.94
CA ARG A 47 -16.85 -7.12 -19.86
C ARG A 47 -16.05 -7.12 -18.55
N PRO A 48 -15.11 -6.17 -18.38
CA PRO A 48 -14.33 -6.08 -17.16
C PRO A 48 -15.21 -5.74 -15.96
N VAL A 49 -14.83 -6.25 -14.79
CA VAL A 49 -15.48 -5.97 -13.51
C VAL A 49 -14.57 -5.13 -12.62
N ASP A 50 -15.17 -4.45 -11.65
CA ASP A 50 -14.42 -3.68 -10.65
C ASP A 50 -13.64 -4.60 -9.69
N LEU A 51 -14.28 -5.68 -9.24
CA LEU A 51 -13.74 -6.57 -8.22
C LEU A 51 -13.83 -8.04 -8.60
N LEU A 52 -12.72 -8.76 -8.47
CA LEU A 52 -12.65 -10.20 -8.72
C LEU A 52 -12.33 -10.95 -7.42
N PHE A 53 -13.19 -11.90 -7.06
CA PHE A 53 -12.86 -12.93 -6.08
C PHE A 53 -12.26 -14.12 -6.83
N LEU A 54 -11.01 -14.46 -6.54
CA LEU A 54 -10.21 -15.36 -7.38
C LEU A 54 -9.49 -16.42 -6.55
N ASP A 55 -9.75 -17.70 -6.79
CA ASP A 55 -8.94 -18.75 -6.17
C ASP A 55 -7.52 -18.73 -6.72
N ILE A 56 -6.54 -18.86 -5.82
CA ILE A 56 -5.13 -19.03 -6.18
C ILE A 56 -4.91 -20.38 -6.86
N GLN A 57 -5.48 -21.45 -6.32
CA GLN A 57 -5.24 -22.80 -6.81
C GLN A 57 -6.36 -23.23 -7.73
N MET A 58 -6.10 -23.19 -9.04
CA MET A 58 -7.03 -23.71 -10.04
C MET A 58 -6.27 -24.56 -11.06
N PRO A 59 -6.92 -25.57 -11.67
CA PRO A 59 -6.35 -26.32 -12.78
C PRO A 59 -6.03 -25.42 -13.97
N GLU A 60 -5.04 -25.86 -14.76
CA GLU A 60 -4.61 -25.26 -16.05
C GLU A 60 -3.97 -23.85 -15.94
N LEU A 61 -4.60 -22.92 -15.23
CA LEU A 61 -4.12 -21.56 -15.02
C LEU A 61 -4.42 -21.11 -13.59
N SER A 62 -3.36 -20.86 -12.81
CA SER A 62 -3.53 -20.42 -11.41
C SER A 62 -4.11 -19.01 -11.33
N GLY A 63 -4.78 -18.68 -10.22
CA GLY A 63 -5.29 -17.32 -10.00
C GLY A 63 -4.20 -16.26 -10.01
N LEU A 64 -2.99 -16.61 -9.54
CA LEU A 64 -1.86 -15.68 -9.56
C LEU A 64 -1.45 -15.33 -10.99
N GLU A 65 -1.39 -16.33 -11.88
CA GLU A 65 -1.10 -16.13 -13.29
C GLU A 65 -2.24 -15.38 -13.99
N PHE A 66 -3.49 -15.75 -13.71
CA PHE A 66 -4.68 -15.07 -14.20
C PHE A 66 -4.71 -13.58 -13.81
N SER A 67 -4.34 -13.23 -12.58
CA SER A 67 -4.33 -11.84 -12.13
C SER A 67 -3.35 -10.94 -12.89
N ARG A 68 -2.29 -11.50 -13.48
CA ARG A 68 -1.26 -10.75 -14.22
C ARG A 68 -1.72 -10.37 -15.63
N ILE A 69 -2.75 -11.03 -16.14
CA ILE A 69 -3.30 -10.79 -17.48
C ILE A 69 -4.59 -9.95 -17.44
N LEU A 70 -5.11 -9.64 -16.26
CA LEU A 70 -6.29 -8.79 -16.08
C LEU A 70 -6.00 -7.32 -16.38
N ASN A 71 -7.08 -6.57 -16.69
CA ASN A 71 -7.02 -5.12 -16.80
C ASN A 71 -6.55 -4.48 -15.49
N ALA A 72 -5.71 -3.45 -15.58
CA ALA A 72 -5.07 -2.80 -14.43
C ALA A 72 -6.06 -2.16 -13.43
N ASP A 73 -7.28 -1.89 -13.90
CA ASP A 73 -8.36 -1.33 -13.09
C ASP A 73 -9.09 -2.40 -12.28
N THR A 74 -9.18 -3.65 -12.77
CA THR A 74 -9.81 -4.74 -12.03
C THR A 74 -8.98 -5.08 -10.80
N ARG A 75 -9.63 -5.06 -9.65
CA ARG A 75 -8.99 -5.39 -8.37
C ARG A 75 -9.29 -6.81 -7.97
N VAL A 76 -8.32 -7.45 -7.33
CA VAL A 76 -8.40 -8.86 -6.97
C VAL A 76 -8.38 -9.03 -5.46
N ILE A 77 -9.33 -9.80 -4.94
CA ILE A 77 -9.28 -10.41 -3.62
C ILE A 77 -9.10 -11.91 -3.84
N PHE A 78 -7.98 -12.45 -3.39
CA PHE A 78 -7.71 -13.86 -3.57
C PHE A 78 -8.42 -14.70 -2.51
N THR A 79 -8.89 -15.88 -2.90
CA THR A 79 -9.26 -16.96 -1.99
C THR A 79 -8.17 -18.02 -2.02
N THR A 80 -7.91 -18.68 -0.88
CA THR A 80 -6.77 -19.61 -0.77
C THR A 80 -6.97 -20.62 0.34
N ALA A 81 -6.54 -21.86 0.13
CA ALA A 81 -6.37 -22.85 1.20
C ALA A 81 -4.99 -22.77 1.89
N PHE A 82 -4.06 -21.99 1.33
CA PHE A 82 -2.74 -21.78 1.91
C PHE A 82 -2.74 -20.69 2.98
N ASP A 83 -1.95 -20.91 4.03
CA ASP A 83 -1.64 -19.92 5.05
C ASP A 83 -1.15 -18.61 4.43
N GLN A 84 -1.60 -17.48 5.01
CA GLN A 84 -1.37 -16.13 4.49
C GLN A 84 0.12 -15.80 4.26
N TYR A 85 1.02 -16.40 5.05
CA TYR A 85 2.48 -16.28 4.91
C TYR A 85 3.05 -16.88 3.62
N ALA A 86 2.40 -17.88 3.04
CA ALA A 86 2.82 -18.45 1.75
C ALA A 86 2.46 -17.50 0.61
N VAL A 87 1.39 -16.71 0.77
CA VAL A 87 0.84 -15.90 -0.31
C VAL A 87 1.60 -14.59 -0.53
N ASP A 88 2.12 -14.00 0.55
CA ASP A 88 3.01 -12.82 0.50
C ASP A 88 4.27 -13.04 -0.36
N SER A 89 4.67 -14.30 -0.58
CA SER A 89 5.84 -14.64 -1.40
C SER A 89 5.64 -14.40 -2.91
N TYR A 90 4.39 -14.33 -3.38
CA TYR A 90 4.07 -14.33 -4.81
C TYR A 90 4.09 -12.95 -5.49
N ARG A 91 4.32 -11.86 -4.73
CA ARG A 91 4.49 -10.49 -5.25
C ARG A 91 3.37 -10.01 -6.21
N VAL A 92 2.12 -10.39 -5.95
CA VAL A 92 0.96 -9.94 -6.73
C VAL A 92 0.25 -8.76 -6.06
N ASN A 93 -0.29 -7.84 -6.87
CA ASN A 93 -0.95 -6.61 -6.38
C ASN A 93 -2.42 -6.88 -6.04
N ALA A 94 -2.66 -7.64 -4.97
CA ALA A 94 -3.99 -7.94 -4.44
C ALA A 94 -4.48 -6.85 -3.49
N LEU A 95 -5.81 -6.67 -3.42
CA LEU A 95 -6.43 -5.85 -2.37
C LEU A 95 -6.51 -6.57 -1.02
N ASP A 96 -6.71 -7.89 -1.05
CA ASP A 96 -6.82 -8.71 0.14
C ASP A 96 -6.70 -10.21 -0.16
N TYR A 97 -6.62 -11.01 0.91
CA TYR A 97 -6.60 -12.47 0.86
C TYR A 97 -7.61 -13.05 1.86
N LEU A 98 -8.42 -13.99 1.40
CA LEU A 98 -9.42 -14.73 2.17
C LEU A 98 -8.98 -16.19 2.33
N LEU A 99 -8.67 -16.59 3.56
CA LEU A 99 -8.33 -17.97 3.88
C LEU A 99 -9.60 -18.84 3.90
N LYS A 100 -9.58 -19.97 3.20
CA LYS A 100 -10.63 -21.00 3.25
C LYS A 100 -10.50 -21.76 4.59
N PRO A 101 -11.59 -22.00 5.35
CA PRO A 101 -12.98 -21.69 5.03
C PRO A 101 -13.33 -20.21 5.25
N ILE A 102 -14.00 -19.60 4.26
CA ILE A 102 -14.27 -18.16 4.23
C ILE A 102 -15.51 -17.85 5.07
N SER A 103 -15.37 -16.99 6.07
CA SER A 103 -16.50 -16.49 6.86
C SER A 103 -17.13 -15.25 6.20
N TYR A 104 -18.43 -15.03 6.41
CA TYR A 104 -19.09 -13.81 5.92
C TYR A 104 -18.47 -12.52 6.50
N PRO A 105 -18.11 -12.43 7.80
CA PRO A 105 -17.40 -11.27 8.33
C PRO A 105 -16.11 -10.94 7.59
N ASP A 106 -15.26 -11.94 7.29
CA ASP A 106 -13.99 -11.72 6.60
C ASP A 106 -14.21 -11.30 5.14
N PHE A 107 -15.15 -11.95 4.46
CA PHE A 107 -15.59 -11.55 3.13
C PHE A 107 -16.05 -10.10 3.10
N LEU A 108 -16.93 -9.71 4.02
CA LEU A 108 -17.50 -8.36 4.09
C LEU A 108 -16.41 -7.32 4.40
N ALA A 109 -15.47 -7.63 5.29
CA ALA A 109 -14.33 -6.77 5.58
C ALA A 109 -13.49 -6.53 4.31
N SER A 110 -13.21 -7.59 3.55
CA SER A 110 -12.45 -7.52 2.29
C SER A 110 -13.20 -6.74 1.21
N ALA A 111 -14.50 -6.99 1.04
CA ALA A 111 -15.36 -6.25 0.11
C ALA A 111 -15.43 -4.75 0.46
N ASN A 112 -15.49 -4.39 1.74
CA ASN A 112 -15.45 -2.98 2.17
C ASN A 112 -14.10 -2.31 1.89
N LYS A 113 -12.97 -3.05 1.96
CA LYS A 113 -11.67 -2.53 1.53
C LYS A 113 -11.70 -2.15 0.04
N ALA A 114 -12.31 -3.00 -0.79
CA ALA A 114 -12.49 -2.71 -2.22
C ALA A 114 -13.41 -1.51 -2.46
N LEU A 115 -14.56 -1.43 -1.78
CA LEU A 115 -15.47 -0.29 -1.86
C LEU A 115 -14.74 1.03 -1.58
N ARG A 116 -14.00 1.08 -0.46
CA ARG A 116 -13.23 2.26 -0.07
C ARG A 116 -12.14 2.62 -1.08
N TRP A 117 -11.49 1.62 -1.68
CA TRP A 117 -10.47 1.84 -2.71
C TRP A 117 -11.06 2.58 -3.92
N TYR A 118 -12.24 2.15 -4.40
CA TYR A 118 -12.92 2.79 -5.51
C TYR A 118 -13.58 4.14 -5.17
N GLU A 119 -14.07 4.32 -3.94
CA GLU A 119 -14.58 5.61 -3.48
C GLU A 119 -13.50 6.71 -3.49
N LEU A 120 -12.25 6.34 -3.22
CA LEU A 120 -11.11 7.26 -3.31
C LEU A 120 -10.80 7.69 -4.76
N LEU A 121 -11.12 6.85 -5.75
CA LEU A 121 -10.86 7.12 -7.18
C LEU A 121 -11.97 7.88 -7.88
N ARG A 122 -13.21 7.75 -7.41
CA ARG A 122 -14.40 8.29 -8.08
C ARG A 122 -14.86 9.66 -7.58
N LYS A 123 -14.16 10.30 -6.63
CA LYS A 123 -14.42 11.71 -6.34
C LYS A 123 -14.19 12.52 -7.62
N PRO A 124 -15.20 13.23 -8.15
CA PRO A 124 -15.02 14.02 -9.35
C PRO A 124 -14.02 15.12 -9.04
N VAL A 125 -12.90 15.10 -9.75
CA VAL A 125 -12.07 16.28 -9.98
C VAL A 125 -12.94 17.20 -10.84
N SER A 126 -13.80 18.02 -10.22
CA SER A 126 -14.40 19.15 -10.90
C SER A 126 -13.26 20.08 -11.28
N SER A 127 -12.94 20.07 -12.57
CA SER A 127 -11.90 20.87 -13.21
C SER A 127 -12.30 22.34 -13.29
N GLU A 128 -12.28 22.99 -12.13
CA GLU A 128 -11.80 24.34 -11.88
C GLU A 128 -10.91 24.15 -10.63
N GLU A 129 -9.75 23.50 -10.78
CA GLU A 129 -8.45 24.18 -10.83
C GLU A 129 -7.49 23.34 -11.70
N LYS A 130 -7.10 23.86 -12.87
CA LYS A 130 -5.88 23.42 -13.56
C LYS A 130 -4.68 24.11 -12.89
N GLU A 131 -3.64 23.32 -12.67
CA GLU A 131 -2.27 23.75 -12.37
C GLU A 131 -2.11 24.66 -11.14
N GLY A 132 -1.86 24.01 -10.00
CA GLY A 132 -0.67 24.33 -9.22
C GLY A 132 0.05 23.01 -8.98
N SER A 133 1.31 22.83 -9.32
CA SER A 133 2.33 23.14 -8.32
C SER A 133 1.70 23.25 -6.92
N ALA A 134 1.84 22.24 -6.06
CA ALA A 134 2.16 22.65 -4.71
C ALA A 134 3.40 23.54 -4.90
N PRO A 135 3.31 24.82 -4.54
CA PRO A 135 4.33 25.77 -4.91
C PRO A 135 5.65 25.27 -4.36
N ILE A 136 6.71 25.36 -5.17
CA ILE A 136 7.97 25.74 -4.55
C ILE A 136 7.67 27.11 -3.93
N ALA A 137 7.89 27.19 -2.61
CA ALA A 137 7.75 28.36 -1.73
C ALA A 137 6.28 28.66 -1.32
N GLU A 138 5.88 28.70 -0.05
CA GLU A 138 6.59 29.22 1.12
C GLU A 138 5.76 28.95 2.40
N LYS A 139 6.42 28.52 3.49
CA LYS A 139 6.07 28.75 4.92
C LYS A 139 4.62 28.43 5.37
N GLY A 140 4.33 27.16 5.64
CA GLY A 140 3.18 26.74 6.47
C GLY A 140 2.69 25.33 6.13
N GLY A 141 3.48 24.27 6.29
CA GLY A 141 3.62 23.63 7.61
C GLY A 141 2.78 22.35 7.66
N MET A 142 3.03 21.37 6.77
CA MET A 142 2.47 20.03 6.97
C MET A 142 2.96 19.54 8.34
N GLU A 143 2.06 19.41 9.31
CA GLU A 143 2.44 19.10 10.70
C GLU A 143 2.26 17.62 11.05
N SER A 144 1.40 16.90 10.33
CA SER A 144 1.12 15.49 10.58
C SER A 144 0.71 14.72 9.33
N ILE A 145 0.84 13.40 9.38
CA ILE A 145 0.38 12.43 8.37
C ILE A 145 -0.51 11.37 9.03
N PHE A 146 -1.43 10.77 8.27
CA PHE A 146 -2.14 9.57 8.71
C PHE A 146 -1.54 8.34 8.01
N VAL A 147 -1.19 7.32 8.80
CA VAL A 147 -0.68 6.04 8.29
C VAL A 147 -1.58 4.91 8.76
N LYS A 148 -1.79 3.93 7.89
CA LYS A 148 -2.53 2.72 8.26
C LYS A 148 -1.57 1.75 8.95
N SER A 149 -1.89 1.37 10.18
CA SER A 149 -1.12 0.38 10.95
C SER A 149 -2.10 -0.59 11.58
N GLU A 150 -1.89 -1.89 11.35
CA GLU A 150 -2.84 -2.93 11.76
C GLU A 150 -4.25 -2.62 11.19
N TYR A 151 -5.26 -2.57 12.08
CA TYR A 151 -6.66 -2.29 11.77
C TYR A 151 -7.07 -0.82 11.97
N LYS A 152 -6.12 0.11 12.15
CA LYS A 152 -6.41 1.52 12.47
C LYS A 152 -5.62 2.51 11.62
N LEU A 153 -6.17 3.72 11.49
CA LEU A 153 -5.44 4.89 11.02
C LEU A 153 -4.81 5.58 12.23
N LEU A 154 -3.50 5.79 12.16
CA LEU A 154 -2.73 6.50 13.16
C LEU A 154 -2.30 7.84 12.60
N GLN A 155 -2.64 8.93 13.27
CA GLN A 155 -2.06 10.23 13.00
C GLN A 155 -0.66 10.29 13.63
N ILE A 156 0.33 10.71 12.86
CA ILE A 156 1.71 10.88 13.30
C ILE A 156 2.11 12.33 13.04
N GLU A 157 2.51 13.04 14.08
CA GLU A 157 3.10 14.37 13.95
C GLU A 157 4.47 14.27 13.27
N LEU A 158 4.66 14.98 12.16
CA LEU A 158 5.90 14.95 11.40
C LEU A 158 7.10 15.38 12.24
N ARG A 159 6.91 16.34 13.16
CA ARG A 159 7.98 16.82 14.05
C ARG A 159 8.47 15.78 15.05
N LYS A 160 7.72 14.71 15.28
CA LYS A 160 8.11 13.60 16.15
C LYS A 160 8.78 12.46 15.39
N ILE A 161 8.74 12.44 14.06
CA ILE A 161 9.39 11.37 13.28
C ILE A 161 10.91 11.55 13.34
N LEU A 162 11.63 10.51 13.77
CA LEU A 162 13.08 10.45 13.79
C LEU A 162 13.62 10.04 12.42
N TYR A 163 13.19 8.85 11.98
CA TYR A 163 13.54 8.25 10.71
C TYR A 163 12.52 7.18 10.33
N ILE A 164 12.59 6.74 9.09
CA ILE A 164 11.79 5.67 8.52
C ILE A 164 12.73 4.65 7.92
N GLU A 165 12.47 3.38 8.21
CA GLU A 165 13.20 2.23 7.72
C GLU A 165 12.29 1.33 6.90
N GLY A 166 12.72 0.94 5.71
CA GLY A 166 12.03 -0.07 4.90
C GLY A 166 12.27 -1.48 5.45
N LEU A 167 11.20 -2.26 5.58
CA LEU A 167 11.19 -3.65 6.01
C LEU A 167 10.33 -4.49 5.05
N LYS A 168 10.97 -5.06 4.02
CA LYS A 168 10.28 -5.74 2.91
C LYS A 168 9.19 -4.84 2.32
N ASP A 169 7.91 -5.22 2.43
CA ASP A 169 6.76 -4.48 1.90
C ASP A 169 6.19 -3.45 2.90
N TYR A 170 6.73 -3.43 4.12
CA TYR A 170 6.36 -2.49 5.17
C TYR A 170 7.42 -1.40 5.32
N VAL A 171 6.99 -0.31 5.95
CA VAL A 171 7.86 0.69 6.56
C VAL A 171 7.70 0.67 8.07
N LYS A 172 8.82 0.85 8.77
CA LYS A 172 8.90 1.16 10.20
C LYS A 172 9.10 2.66 10.34
N ILE A 173 8.11 3.36 10.89
CA ILE A 173 8.20 4.78 11.21
C ILE A 173 8.58 4.91 12.67
N PHE A 174 9.79 5.41 12.94
CA PHE A 174 10.28 5.63 14.30
C PHE A 174 9.90 7.04 14.75
N VAL A 175 9.12 7.09 15.83
CA VAL A 175 8.55 8.33 16.38
C VAL A 175 9.14 8.56 17.77
N GLU A 176 9.45 9.81 18.09
CA GLU A 176 9.89 10.23 19.43
C GLU A 176 8.89 9.83 20.50
N ASP A 177 9.40 9.47 21.67
CA ASP A 177 8.64 9.06 22.86
C ASP A 177 7.75 7.83 22.68
N GLU A 178 7.78 7.19 21.51
CA GLU A 178 7.10 5.93 21.25
C GLU A 178 8.05 4.74 21.46
N PRO A 179 7.68 3.73 22.26
CA PRO A 179 8.55 2.61 22.59
C PRO A 179 8.75 1.63 21.42
N ARG A 180 7.89 1.69 20.39
CA ARG A 180 7.91 0.80 19.23
C ARG A 180 7.65 1.60 17.95
N PRO A 181 8.28 1.24 16.82
CA PRO A 181 7.99 1.87 15.54
C PRO A 181 6.57 1.54 15.08
N VAL A 182 5.97 2.48 14.35
CA VAL A 182 4.69 2.25 13.65
C VAL A 182 4.96 1.49 12.37
N LEU A 183 4.30 0.34 12.20
CA LEU A 183 4.37 -0.48 10.99
C LEU A 183 3.26 -0.07 10.01
N SER A 184 3.62 0.24 8.78
CA SER A 184 2.65 0.55 7.72
C SER A 184 3.01 -0.12 6.42
N LEU A 185 2.01 -0.63 5.69
CA LEU A 185 2.19 -1.25 4.38
C LEU A 185 2.29 -0.14 3.31
N MET A 186 3.49 0.40 3.12
CA MET A 186 3.78 1.48 2.18
C MET A 186 5.19 1.31 1.62
N SER A 187 5.43 1.80 0.40
CA SER A 187 6.77 1.82 -0.18
C SER A 187 7.58 3.03 0.30
N MET A 188 8.91 2.90 0.33
CA MET A 188 9.81 4.02 0.61
C MET A 188 9.63 5.18 -0.37
N LYS A 189 9.35 4.88 -1.64
CA LYS A 189 9.14 5.90 -2.67
C LYS A 189 7.85 6.69 -2.43
N SER A 190 6.77 5.99 -2.10
CA SER A 190 5.49 6.63 -1.79
C SER A 190 5.60 7.58 -0.59
N LEU A 191 6.36 7.19 0.45
CA LEU A 191 6.62 8.07 1.58
C LEU A 191 7.51 9.25 1.21
N GLU A 192 8.55 9.05 0.41
CA GLU A 192 9.41 10.12 -0.08
C GLU A 192 8.63 11.18 -0.87
N ASP A 193 7.72 10.74 -1.74
CA ASP A 193 6.87 11.63 -2.54
C ASP A 193 5.83 12.39 -1.69
N MET A 194 5.42 11.84 -0.54
CA MET A 194 4.41 12.44 0.35
C MET A 194 5.00 13.35 1.44
N LEU A 195 6.23 13.09 1.88
CA LEU A 195 6.85 13.82 2.98
C LEU A 195 7.43 15.16 2.48
N PRO A 196 7.34 16.24 3.27
CA PRO A 196 7.96 17.52 2.90
C PRO A 196 9.48 17.36 2.73
N SER A 197 9.98 17.62 1.52
CA SER A 197 11.39 17.43 1.17
C SER A 197 12.33 18.43 1.85
N ASP A 198 11.80 19.52 2.41
CA ASP A 198 12.53 20.44 3.28
C ASP A 198 12.76 19.89 4.69
N ARG A 199 11.99 18.86 5.09
CA ARG A 199 12.03 18.25 6.43
C ARG A 199 12.55 16.82 6.43
N PHE A 200 12.35 16.08 5.35
CA PHE A 200 12.74 14.67 5.24
C PHE A 200 13.65 14.47 4.04
N VAL A 201 14.66 13.62 4.22
CA VAL A 201 15.63 13.31 3.17
C VAL A 201 15.88 11.81 3.12
N ARG A 202 15.85 11.26 1.91
CA ARG A 202 16.26 9.87 1.68
C ARG A 202 17.78 9.80 1.67
N VAL A 203 18.35 8.89 2.47
CA VAL A 203 19.81 8.72 2.63
C VAL A 203 20.29 7.33 2.21
N HIS A 204 19.36 6.40 2.07
CA HIS A 204 19.60 5.05 1.61
C HIS A 204 18.36 4.52 0.89
N ARG A 205 18.51 3.46 0.08
CA ARG A 205 17.35 2.80 -0.56
C ARG A 205 16.27 2.37 0.44
N SER A 206 16.66 2.11 1.69
CA SER A 206 15.78 1.68 2.78
C SER A 206 15.62 2.70 3.91
N PHE A 207 16.15 3.93 3.80
CA PHE A 207 16.05 4.90 4.89
C PHE A 207 15.72 6.32 4.42
N ILE A 208 14.74 6.92 5.09
CA ILE A 208 14.43 8.36 5.07
C ILE A 208 14.64 8.88 6.49
N VAL A 209 15.26 10.04 6.65
CA VAL A 209 15.58 10.63 7.96
C VAL A 209 15.02 12.04 8.06
N GLN A 210 14.74 12.51 9.27
CA GLN A 210 14.46 13.92 9.52
C GLN A 210 15.75 14.64 9.96
N PRO A 211 16.33 15.55 9.15
CA PRO A 211 17.64 16.14 9.45
C PRO A 211 17.68 16.98 10.72
N GLU A 212 16.55 17.58 11.14
CA GLU A 212 16.47 18.31 12.41
C GLU A 212 16.64 17.42 13.64
N LYS A 213 16.46 16.10 13.49
CA LYS A 213 16.61 15.12 14.57
C LYS A 213 18.01 14.50 14.61
N ILE A 214 18.86 14.80 13.64
CA ILE A 214 20.22 14.27 13.57
C ILE A 214 21.10 14.96 14.60
N LYS A 215 21.67 14.17 15.51
CA LYS A 215 22.62 14.67 16.53
C LYS A 215 24.08 14.34 16.21
N VAL A 216 24.31 13.19 15.59
CA VAL A 216 25.66 12.67 15.32
C VAL A 216 25.70 12.06 13.92
N ILE A 217 26.70 12.45 13.14
CA ILE A 217 27.07 11.84 11.86
C ILE A 217 28.51 11.35 12.02
N GLU A 218 28.75 10.05 11.82
CA GLU A 218 30.06 9.43 11.92
C GLU A 218 30.29 8.52 10.72
N ARG A 219 31.41 8.69 10.00
CA ARG A 219 31.87 7.77 8.94
C ARG A 219 30.77 7.40 7.91
N ASN A 220 30.08 8.40 7.36
CA ASN A 220 28.94 8.24 6.43
C ASN A 220 27.74 7.47 7.03
N ARG A 221 27.54 7.56 8.35
CA ARG A 221 26.38 7.02 9.04
C ARG A 221 25.76 8.07 9.94
N ILE A 222 24.43 8.03 10.05
CA ILE A 222 23.66 8.87 10.95
C ILE A 222 23.33 8.03 12.19
N VAL A 223 23.57 8.56 13.38
CA VAL A 223 23.37 7.83 14.63
C VAL A 223 22.12 8.30 15.35
N PHE A 224 21.18 7.39 15.55
CA PHE A 224 19.97 7.58 16.37
C PHE A 224 19.99 6.63 17.56
N GLY A 225 20.46 7.10 18.72
CA GLY A 225 20.61 6.26 19.91
C GLY A 225 21.62 5.13 19.66
N LYS A 226 21.14 3.89 19.56
CA LYS A 226 21.97 2.70 19.26
C LYS A 226 21.97 2.32 17.77
N GLU A 227 21.14 2.98 16.97
CA GLU A 227 20.96 2.66 15.54
C GLU A 227 21.89 3.47 14.65
N TYR A 228 22.45 2.79 13.66
CA TYR A 228 23.38 3.36 12.68
C TYR A 228 22.78 3.28 11.28
N ILE A 229 22.28 4.42 10.79
CA ILE A 229 21.67 4.53 9.47
C ILE A 229 22.75 4.79 8.42
N PRO A 230 22.94 3.92 7.41
CA PRO A 230 23.92 4.12 6.37
C PRO A 230 23.50 5.25 5.42
N ILE A 231 24.48 6.01 4.93
CA ILE A 231 24.30 6.95 3.83
C ILE A 231 24.94 6.31 2.59
N SER A 232 24.14 5.99 1.58
CA SER A 232 24.67 5.45 0.30
C SER A 232 25.04 6.56 -0.67
N ASP A 233 26.01 6.28 -1.55
CA ASP A 233 26.63 7.26 -2.44
C ASP A 233 25.61 8.02 -3.31
N ASN A 234 24.57 7.34 -3.81
CA ASN A 234 23.52 7.95 -4.64
C ASN A 234 22.74 9.07 -3.93
N TYR A 235 22.68 9.07 -2.59
CA TYR A 235 21.96 10.08 -1.81
C TYR A 235 22.90 11.01 -1.02
N LYS A 236 24.19 10.67 -0.98
CA LYS A 236 25.18 11.33 -0.13
C LYS A 236 25.33 12.81 -0.47
N GLN A 237 25.39 13.16 -1.75
CA GLN A 237 25.59 14.53 -2.20
C GLN A 237 24.45 15.45 -1.71
N HIS A 238 23.21 15.07 -1.99
CA HIS A 238 22.02 15.82 -1.59
C HIS A 238 21.91 15.96 -0.06
N PHE A 239 22.22 14.88 0.67
CA PHE A 239 22.23 14.91 2.12
C PHE A 239 23.29 15.88 2.68
N LEU A 240 24.52 15.86 2.16
CA LEU A 240 25.59 16.75 2.59
C LEU A 240 25.23 18.22 2.34
N GLU A 241 24.67 18.54 1.18
CA GLU A 241 24.22 19.91 0.87
C GLU A 241 23.16 20.42 1.87
N MET A 242 22.27 19.55 2.36
CA MET A 242 21.32 19.90 3.42
C MET A 242 21.99 20.19 4.76
N ILE A 243 23.00 19.40 5.13
CA ILE A 243 23.72 19.55 6.40
C ILE A 243 24.63 20.78 6.38
N GLU A 244 25.32 21.04 5.27
CA GLU A 244 26.23 22.19 5.12
C GLU A 244 25.52 23.53 5.34
N ARG A 245 24.26 23.65 4.91
CA ARG A 245 23.43 24.85 5.17
C ARG A 245 23.24 25.16 6.65
N ARG A 246 23.43 24.18 7.53
CA ARG A 246 23.28 24.28 8.99
C ARG A 246 24.61 24.10 9.73
N SER A 247 25.70 23.85 9.00
CA SER A 247 27.03 23.67 9.56
C SER A 247 27.73 25.00 9.78
N ILE A 248 28.38 25.16 10.92
CA ILE A 248 29.25 26.31 11.22
C ILE A 248 30.72 26.04 10.88
N LEU A 249 31.02 24.93 10.20
CA LEU A 249 32.39 24.59 9.80
C LEU A 249 32.83 25.44 8.60
N PRO A 250 34.09 25.93 8.58
CA PRO A 250 34.63 26.64 7.44
C PRO A 250 34.65 25.72 6.20
N LYS A 251 34.26 26.28 5.05
CA LYS A 251 34.32 25.64 3.74
C LYS A 251 35.74 25.33 3.31
#